data_AF-A0A059CUC8-F1
#
_entry.id   AF-A0A059CUC8-F1
#
_cell.length_a   1.000
_cell.length_b   1.000
_cell.length_c   1.000
_cell.angle_alpha   90.00
_cell.angle_beta   90.00
_cell.angle_gamma   90.00
#
_symmetry.space_group_name_H-M   'P 1'
#
loop_
_entity.id
_entity.type
_entity.pdbx_description
1 polymer ?
#
loop_
_entity_poly.entity_id
_entity_poly.type
_entity_poly.pdbx_seq_one_letter_code
_entity_poly.pdbx_strand_id
1 'polypeptide(L)'
;MQGVRKLGEGIVKGPEDVCVDKNGALYTATRDGWIKRMHRDGSWENWTMLNSQALVGITATRRGGIIVCDAEKGLIWVDEDGHAKVLLSHVNGSQI
;
A
#
# COMPACT_ATOMS: atom_id res chain seq x y z
N MET A 1 29.02 -1.75 -13.06
CA MET A 1 28.07 -1.64 -11.93
C MET A 1 26.85 -0.88 -12.41
N GLN A 2 25.64 -1.42 -12.23
CA GLN A 2 24.41 -0.64 -12.42
C GLN A 2 24.31 0.37 -11.27
N GLY A 3 24.04 1.64 -11.59
CA GLY A 3 23.85 2.68 -10.58
C GLY A 3 22.59 2.43 -9.75
N VAL A 4 22.58 2.91 -8.51
CA VAL A 4 21.41 2.90 -7.63
C VAL A 4 20.79 4.30 -7.63
N ARG A 5 19.46 4.39 -7.68
CA ARG A 5 18.72 5.66 -7.53
C ARG A 5 17.65 5.53 -6.43
N LYS A 6 17.42 6.63 -5.71
CA LYS A 6 16.27 6.75 -4.79
C LYS A 6 15.00 6.99 -5.62
N LEU A 7 13.89 6.36 -5.24
CA LEU A 7 12.63 6.43 -6.02
C LEU A 7 11.57 7.34 -5.41
N GLY A 8 11.57 7.54 -4.09
CA GLY A 8 10.50 8.27 -3.38
C GLY A 8 10.99 9.39 -2.47
N GLU A 9 12.26 9.82 -2.60
CA GLU A 9 12.81 10.90 -1.76
C GLU A 9 11.98 12.18 -1.90
N GLY A 10 11.49 12.70 -0.77
CA GLY A 10 10.60 13.88 -0.74
C GLY A 10 9.16 13.62 -1.18
N ILE A 11 8.82 12.43 -1.68
CA ILE A 11 7.49 12.09 -2.21
C ILE A 11 6.70 11.18 -1.27
N VAL A 12 7.37 10.19 -0.67
CA VAL A 12 6.75 9.19 0.22
C VAL A 12 7.12 9.46 1.68
N LYS A 13 6.13 9.52 2.59
CA LYS A 13 6.34 9.83 4.01
C LYS A 13 6.40 8.57 4.85
N GLY A 14 7.60 8.20 5.29
CA GLY A 14 7.81 7.05 6.18
C GLY A 14 7.21 5.74 5.67
N PRO A 15 7.55 5.30 4.44
CA PRO A 15 7.08 4.02 3.92
C PRO A 15 7.60 2.87 4.79
N GLU A 16 6.79 1.82 4.98
CA GLU A 16 7.19 0.63 5.74
C GLU A 16 7.41 -0.58 4.82
N ASP A 17 6.44 -0.88 3.96
CA ASP A 17 6.49 -2.00 3.02
C ASP A 17 6.17 -1.55 1.58
N VAL A 18 6.64 -2.32 0.60
CA VAL A 18 6.54 -2.06 -0.83
C VAL A 18 6.18 -3.32 -1.59
N CYS A 19 5.27 -3.21 -2.58
CA CYS A 19 5.01 -4.31 -3.50
C CYS A 19 4.95 -3.81 -4.95
N VAL A 20 5.12 -4.73 -5.89
CA VAL A 20 5.03 -4.45 -7.34
C VAL A 20 3.97 -5.37 -7.93
N ASP A 21 3.04 -4.81 -8.68
CA ASP A 21 2.00 -5.59 -9.33
C ASP A 21 2.50 -6.27 -10.62
N LYS A 22 1.64 -7.09 -11.24
CA LYS A 22 1.92 -7.75 -12.53
C LYS A 22 2.20 -6.75 -13.67
N ASN A 23 1.70 -5.53 -13.55
CA ASN A 23 1.87 -4.44 -14.51
C ASN A 23 3.09 -3.59 -14.18
N GLY A 24 3.94 -3.97 -13.22
CA GLY A 24 5.15 -3.26 -12.81
C GLY A 24 4.90 -1.91 -12.12
N ALA A 25 3.68 -1.62 -11.68
CA ALA A 25 3.40 -0.49 -10.81
C ALA A 25 3.84 -0.83 -9.39
N LEU A 26 4.55 0.09 -8.74
CA LEU A 26 5.01 -0.04 -7.36
C LEU A 26 4.01 0.64 -6.44
N TYR A 27 3.70 0.01 -5.32
CA TYR A 27 2.82 0.54 -4.28
C TYR A 27 3.59 0.63 -2.98
N THR A 28 3.29 1.63 -2.16
CA THR A 28 3.78 1.75 -0.78
C THR A 28 2.73 2.42 0.08
N ALA A 29 2.53 1.92 1.29
CA ALA A 29 1.78 2.63 2.31
C ALA A 29 2.67 3.71 2.95
N THR A 30 2.09 4.86 3.31
CA THR A 30 2.80 5.97 3.96
C THR A 30 2.12 6.41 5.24
N ARG A 31 2.89 6.98 6.18
CA ARG A 31 2.41 7.43 7.50
C ARG A 31 1.49 8.64 7.46
N ASP A 32 1.27 9.24 6.29
CA ASP A 32 0.21 10.24 6.08
C ASP A 32 -1.12 9.61 5.64
N GLY A 33 -1.23 8.27 5.63
CA GLY A 33 -2.46 7.54 5.35
C GLY A 33 -2.72 7.24 3.88
N TRP A 34 -1.84 7.70 2.99
CA TRP A 34 -1.92 7.36 1.57
C TRP A 34 -1.31 5.99 1.28
N ILE A 35 -1.92 5.29 0.34
CA ILE A 35 -1.20 4.34 -0.52
C ILE A 35 -0.75 5.13 -1.74
N LYS A 36 0.56 5.25 -1.90
CA LYS A 36 1.16 5.90 -3.07
C LYS A 36 1.50 4.84 -4.13
N ARG A 37 1.23 5.18 -5.39
CA ARG A 37 1.51 4.33 -6.55
C ARG A 37 2.54 5.02 -7.44
N MET A 38 3.60 4.31 -7.81
CA MET A 38 4.56 4.72 -8.82
C MET A 38 4.33 3.90 -10.08
N HIS A 39 4.09 4.57 -11.20
CA HIS A 39 3.93 3.95 -12.51
C HIS A 39 5.28 3.52 -13.09
N ARG A 40 5.26 2.67 -14.13
CA ARG A 40 6.49 2.19 -14.80
C ARG A 40 7.35 3.31 -15.38
N ASP A 41 6.73 4.42 -15.76
CA ASP A 41 7.42 5.63 -16.25
C ASP A 41 8.11 6.43 -15.12
N GLY A 42 7.92 6.03 -13.86
CA GLY A 42 8.50 6.66 -12.68
C GLY A 42 7.66 7.80 -12.10
N SER A 43 6.49 8.12 -12.68
CA SER A 43 5.56 9.10 -12.11
C SER A 43 4.89 8.55 -10.85
N TRP A 44 4.63 9.43 -9.88
CA TRP A 44 3.98 9.09 -8.62
C TRP A 44 2.59 9.70 -8.53
N GLU A 45 1.70 9.01 -7.83
CA GLU A 45 0.37 9.52 -7.48
C GLU A 45 -0.04 9.10 -6.06
N ASN A 46 -0.94 9.89 -5.49
CA ASN A 46 -1.69 9.55 -4.29
C ASN A 46 -2.90 8.71 -4.72
N TRP A 47 -2.75 7.38 -4.70
CA TRP A 47 -3.70 6.48 -5.34
C TRP A 47 -4.96 6.23 -4.51
N THR A 48 -4.82 5.86 -3.23
CA THR A 48 -5.97 5.75 -2.31
C THR A 48 -5.62 6.21 -0.91
N MET A 49 -6.61 6.74 -0.19
CA MET A 49 -6.47 7.21 1.19
C MET A 49 -7.14 6.21 2.14
N LEU A 50 -6.37 5.62 3.06
CA LEU A 50 -6.89 4.71 4.08
C LEU A 50 -7.11 5.39 5.44
N ASN A 51 -6.70 6.65 5.60
CA ASN A 51 -6.83 7.42 6.84
C ASN A 51 -6.31 6.64 8.06
N SER A 52 -5.09 6.12 7.98
CA SER A 52 -4.43 5.39 9.07
C SER A 52 -2.92 5.65 9.07
N GLN A 53 -2.34 5.76 10.25
CA GLN A 53 -0.88 5.87 10.41
C GLN A 53 -0.24 4.52 10.80
N ALA A 54 -1.05 3.48 10.95
CA ALA A 54 -0.67 2.16 11.44
C ALA A 54 -0.56 1.11 10.32
N LEU A 55 -0.29 1.54 9.09
CA LEU A 55 -0.14 0.67 7.91
C LEU A 55 1.26 0.04 7.92
N VAL A 56 1.33 -1.29 8.04
CA VAL A 56 2.60 -2.00 8.31
C VAL A 56 3.05 -2.97 7.22
N GLY A 57 2.14 -3.42 6.36
CA GLY A 57 2.47 -4.40 5.32
C GLY A 57 1.55 -4.32 4.12
N ILE A 58 2.06 -4.62 2.92
CA ILE A 58 1.28 -4.63 1.69
C ILE A 58 1.70 -5.76 0.74
N THR A 59 0.74 -6.29 -0.03
CA THR A 59 1.07 -7.21 -1.13
C THR A 59 0.09 -7.08 -2.28
N ALA A 60 0.61 -7.14 -3.51
CA ALA A 60 -0.22 -7.24 -4.70
C ALA A 60 -0.99 -8.57 -4.71
N THR A 61 -2.22 -8.55 -5.20
CA THR A 61 -3.03 -9.77 -5.36
C THR A 61 -2.96 -10.29 -6.80
N ARG A 62 -3.18 -11.59 -6.99
CA ARG A 62 -3.26 -12.19 -8.34
C ARG A 62 -4.43 -11.64 -9.18
N ARG A 63 -5.50 -11.17 -8.53
CA ARG A 63 -6.72 -10.68 -9.19
C ARG A 63 -6.71 -9.17 -9.45
N GLY A 64 -5.63 -8.47 -9.10
CA GLY A 64 -5.56 -7.02 -9.12
C GLY A 64 -5.72 -6.39 -7.74
N GLY A 65 -5.32 -5.13 -7.62
CA GLY A 65 -5.30 -4.42 -6.35
C GLY A 65 -4.26 -4.97 -5.34
N ILE A 66 -4.40 -4.55 -4.09
CA ILE A 66 -3.47 -4.89 -3.00
C ILE A 66 -4.20 -5.32 -1.73
N ILE A 67 -3.55 -6.15 -0.93
CA ILE A 67 -3.88 -6.33 0.48
C ILE A 67 -3.00 -5.39 1.29
N VAL A 68 -3.57 -4.75 2.30
CA VAL A 68 -2.91 -3.86 3.26
C VAL A 68 -3.19 -4.37 4.67
N CYS A 69 -2.13 -4.51 5.46
CA CYS A 69 -2.21 -4.76 6.89
C CYS A 69 -2.16 -3.43 7.64
N ASP A 70 -3.19 -3.18 8.44
CA ASP A 70 -3.30 -2.05 9.34
C ASP A 70 -3.34 -2.59 10.78
N ALA A 71 -2.42 -2.14 11.63
CA ALA A 71 -2.30 -2.62 13.00
C ALA A 71 -3.45 -2.17 13.92
N GLU A 72 -4.33 -1.29 13.45
CA GLU A 72 -5.55 -0.87 14.16
C GLU A 72 -6.82 -1.38 13.47
N LYS A 73 -6.86 -1.45 12.14
CA LYS A 73 -8.07 -1.80 11.36
C LYS A 73 -8.11 -3.25 10.90
N GLY A 74 -6.99 -3.97 10.99
CA GLY A 74 -6.83 -5.35 10.51
C GLY A 74 -6.47 -5.43 9.03
N LEU A 75 -7.02 -6.43 8.33
CA LEU A 75 -6.71 -6.71 6.93
C LEU A 75 -7.68 -5.98 6.01
N ILE A 76 -7.14 -5.20 5.07
CA ILE A 76 -7.89 -4.40 4.11
C ILE A 76 -7.50 -4.85 2.70
N TRP A 77 -8.48 -5.05 1.82
CA TRP A 77 -8.26 -5.17 0.39
C TRP A 77 -8.60 -3.85 -0.29
N VAL A 78 -7.73 -3.40 -1.18
CA VAL A 78 -7.98 -2.27 -2.07
C VAL A 78 -8.03 -2.80 -3.50
N ASP A 79 -9.12 -2.56 -4.22
CA ASP A 79 -9.26 -2.97 -5.62
C ASP A 79 -8.43 -2.10 -6.59
N GLU A 80 -8.48 -2.38 -7.90
CA GLU A 80 -7.69 -1.64 -8.91
C GLU A 80 -8.12 -0.17 -9.08
N ASP A 81 -9.36 0.15 -8.71
CA ASP A 81 -9.94 1.50 -8.77
C ASP A 81 -9.67 2.29 -7.47
N GLY A 82 -9.04 1.66 -6.47
CA GLY A 82 -8.68 2.29 -5.20
C GLY A 82 -9.76 2.18 -4.12
N HIS A 83 -10.83 1.40 -4.34
CA HIS A 83 -11.85 1.20 -3.31
C HIS A 83 -11.36 0.22 -2.24
N ALA A 84 -11.45 0.64 -0.98
CA ALA A 84 -11.02 -0.14 0.17
C ALA A 84 -12.17 -0.91 0.82
N LYS A 85 -11.91 -2.17 1.17
CA LYS A 85 -12.81 -3.03 1.93
C LYS A 85 -12.05 -3.75 3.04
N VAL A 86 -12.51 -3.64 4.28
CA VAL A 86 -11.99 -4.45 5.39
C VAL A 86 -12.39 -5.91 5.15
N LEU A 87 -11.40 -6.80 5.11
CA LEU A 87 -11.58 -8.24 4.99
C LEU A 87 -11.68 -8.94 6.36
N LEU A 88 -10.88 -8.49 7.32
CA LEU A 88 -10.78 -9.10 8.64
C LEU A 88 -10.35 -8.07 9.67
N SER A 89 -11.18 -7.83 10.68
CA SER A 89 -10.84 -6.97 11.83
C SER A 89 -10.81 -7.70 13.16
N HIS A 90 -11.38 -8.91 13.24
CA HIS A 90 -11.51 -9.67 14.48
C HIS A 90 -11.27 -11.17 14.25
N VAL A 91 -10.72 -11.85 15.25
CA VAL A 91 -10.60 -13.30 15.33
C VAL A 91 -11.07 -13.74 16.71
N ASN A 92 -11.99 -14.71 16.78
CA ASN A 92 -12.56 -15.22 18.03
C ASN A 92 -13.12 -14.15 18.98
N GLY A 93 -13.65 -13.05 18.41
CA GLY A 93 -14.22 -11.94 19.18
C GLY A 93 -13.21 -10.90 19.67
N SER A 94 -11.91 -11.12 19.47
CA SER A 94 -10.86 -10.13 19.74
C SER A 94 -10.50 -9.37 18.46
N GLN A 95 -10.33 -8.06 18.58
CA GLN A 95 -9.74 -7.25 17.52
C GLN A 95 -8.28 -7.70 17.30
N ILE A 96 -7.87 -7.74 16.04
CA ILE A 96 -6.48 -8.00 15.64
C ILE A 96 -5.60 -6.81 16.06
#